data_AF-A0A1G3A6Y1-F1
#
_entry.id   AF-A0A1G3A6Y1-F1
#
_cell.length_a   1.000
_cell.length_b   1.000
_cell.length_c   1.000
_cell.angle_alpha   90.00
_cell.angle_beta   90.00
_cell.angle_gamma   90.00
#
_symmetry.space_group_name_H-M   'P 1'
#
loop_
_entity.id
_entity.type
_entity.pdbx_description
1 polymer ?
#
loop_
_entity_poly.entity_id
_entity_poly.type
_entity_poly.pdbx_seq_one_letter_code
_entity_poly.pdbx_strand_id
1 'polypeptide(L)'
;MAGLGLRVYTPAITIWVFLSQCLSADDSCRDAVARLIAWRVAQGQRPCSADTGAYCTARGNLPEEAIHQLVRETGMEADDLADEDWLWQGRRVRVTDGSTITMPDTPANQAEYPQQENQKPGCGFPIALGDMNDDDAVNGLDVNPFIASVISGGLEHMVQEQLT
;
A
#
# COMPACT_ATOMS: atom_id res chain seq x y z
N MET A 1 -18.93 -4.58 36.59
CA MET A 1 -19.73 -4.39 35.36
C MET A 1 -18.98 -3.41 34.47
N ALA A 2 -17.93 -3.86 33.77
CA ALA A 2 -17.20 -3.03 32.82
C ALA A 2 -18.07 -2.93 31.56
N GLY A 3 -18.47 -1.71 31.18
CA GLY A 3 -19.25 -1.48 29.98
C GLY A 3 -18.46 -1.94 28.76
N LEU A 4 -19.01 -2.89 28.01
CA LEU A 4 -18.53 -3.25 26.68
C LEU A 4 -18.80 -2.07 25.74
N GLY A 5 -17.96 -1.04 25.81
CA GLY A 5 -17.96 0.06 24.85
C GLY A 5 -17.55 -0.52 23.51
N LEU A 6 -18.49 -0.64 22.57
CA LEU A 6 -18.18 -1.04 21.19
C LEU A 6 -17.09 -0.11 20.65
N ARG A 7 -15.93 -0.68 20.32
CA ARG A 7 -14.84 0.04 19.66
C ARG A 7 -15.31 0.39 18.24
N VAL A 8 -15.52 1.68 17.98
CA VAL A 8 -15.93 2.19 16.65
C VAL A 8 -14.94 1.76 15.56
N TYR A 9 -13.64 1.86 15.86
CA TYR A 9 -12.55 1.50 14.96
C TYR A 9 -12.16 0.03 15.15
N THR A 10 -12.97 -0.87 14.59
CA THR A 10 -12.58 -2.27 14.34
C THR A 10 -11.59 -2.33 13.17
N PRO A 11 -10.81 -3.42 12.97
CA PRO A 11 -9.89 -3.52 11.84
C PRO A 11 -10.56 -3.22 10.48
N ALA A 12 -11.74 -3.78 10.23
CA ALA A 12 -12.50 -3.52 9.00
C ALA A 12 -12.89 -2.04 8.83
N ILE A 13 -13.39 -1.39 9.89
CA ILE A 13 -13.73 0.04 9.84
C ILE A 13 -12.47 0.87 9.64
N THR A 14 -11.37 0.55 10.33
CA THR A 14 -10.09 1.25 10.18
C THR A 14 -9.57 1.17 8.76
N ILE A 15 -9.58 -0.01 8.14
CA ILE A 15 -9.15 -0.21 6.75
C ILE A 15 -10.05 0.58 5.80
N TRP A 16 -11.37 0.53 5.98
CA TRP A 16 -12.31 1.29 5.15
C TRP A 16 -12.07 2.81 5.26
N VAL A 17 -11.90 3.35 6.47
CA VAL A 17 -11.59 4.77 6.66
C VAL A 17 -10.23 5.12 6.06
N PHE A 18 -9.24 4.24 6.18
CA PHE A 18 -7.91 4.43 5.60
C PHE A 18 -7.93 4.48 4.07
N LEU A 19 -8.62 3.54 3.42
CA LEU A 19 -8.80 3.59 1.97
C LEU A 19 -9.57 4.86 1.55
N SER A 20 -10.59 5.27 2.31
CA SER A 20 -11.32 6.51 2.04
C SER A 20 -10.48 7.79 2.22
N GLN A 21 -9.43 7.71 3.04
CA GLN A 21 -8.44 8.78 3.21
C GLN A 21 -7.54 8.84 1.98
N CYS A 22 -6.94 7.71 1.57
CA CYS A 22 -6.01 7.63 0.43
C CYS A 22 -6.66 7.97 -0.92
N LEU A 23 -7.97 7.73 -1.06
CA LEU A 23 -8.73 8.09 -2.26
C LEU A 23 -9.17 9.56 -2.25
N SER A 24 -8.88 10.31 -1.18
CA SER A 24 -9.24 11.72 -1.04
C SER A 24 -8.13 12.60 -1.58
N ALA A 25 -8.48 13.65 -2.34
CA ALA A 25 -7.50 14.58 -2.89
C ALA A 25 -6.60 15.25 -1.83
N ASP A 26 -7.10 15.41 -0.61
CA ASP A 26 -6.40 16.09 0.48
C ASP A 26 -5.75 15.13 1.51
N ASP A 27 -5.91 13.80 1.34
CA ASP A 27 -5.41 12.75 2.25
C ASP A 27 -5.68 13.01 3.76
N SER A 28 -6.74 13.75 4.06
CA SER A 28 -6.98 14.30 5.40
C SER A 28 -7.62 13.27 6.34
N CYS A 29 -6.97 13.00 7.48
CA CYS A 29 -7.56 12.19 8.55
C CYS A 29 -8.88 12.78 9.05
N ARG A 30 -9.00 14.11 9.09
CA ARG A 30 -10.21 14.80 9.55
C ARG A 30 -11.38 14.55 8.61
N ASP A 31 -11.11 14.62 7.31
CA ASP A 31 -12.12 14.39 6.28
C ASP A 31 -12.56 12.91 6.26
N ALA A 32 -11.61 11.98 6.39
CA ALA A 32 -11.90 10.55 6.51
C ALA A 32 -12.79 10.23 7.74
N VAL A 33 -12.50 10.83 8.90
CA VAL A 33 -13.35 10.69 10.09
C VAL A 33 -14.72 11.34 9.89
N ALA A 34 -14.80 12.49 9.19
CA ALA A 34 -16.07 13.11 8.86
C ALA A 34 -16.95 12.22 7.96
N ARG A 35 -16.35 11.53 6.97
CA ARG A 35 -17.04 10.52 6.15
C ARG A 35 -17.57 9.36 6.98
N LEU A 36 -16.79 8.84 7.94
CA LEU A 36 -17.26 7.81 8.87
C LEU A 36 -18.44 8.30 9.71
N ILE A 37 -18.37 9.52 10.24
CA ILE A 37 -19.48 10.11 11.02
C ILE A 37 -20.74 10.22 10.17
N ALA A 38 -20.62 10.75 8.95
CA ALA A 38 -21.74 10.89 8.02
C ALA A 38 -22.36 9.53 7.69
N TRP A 39 -21.54 8.52 7.39
CA TRP A 39 -22.00 7.16 7.15
C TRP A 39 -22.73 6.57 8.36
N ARG A 40 -22.18 6.71 9.58
CA ARG A 40 -22.84 6.22 10.81
C ARG A 40 -24.21 6.84 11.01
N VAL A 41 -24.32 8.16 10.85
CA VAL A 41 -25.60 8.88 11.00
C VAL A 41 -26.60 8.46 9.94
N ALA A 42 -26.16 8.27 8.68
CA ALA A 42 -27.00 7.77 7.61
C ALA A 42 -27.54 6.36 7.87
N GLN A 43 -26.77 5.53 8.61
CA GLN A 43 -27.18 4.19 9.07
C GLN A 43 -28.00 4.21 10.37
N GLY A 44 -28.43 5.39 10.86
CA GLY A 44 -29.16 5.54 12.12
C GLY A 44 -28.34 5.25 13.39
N GLN A 45 -27.01 5.13 13.26
CA GLN A 45 -26.10 4.92 14.37
C GLN A 45 -25.69 6.24 15.02
N ARG A 46 -25.25 6.17 16.28
CA ARG A 46 -24.70 7.36 16.96
C ARG A 46 -23.39 7.81 16.28
N PRO A 47 -23.19 9.12 16.08
CA PRO A 47 -21.93 9.65 15.58
C PRO A 47 -20.79 9.29 16.54
N CYS A 48 -19.61 9.03 15.99
CA CYS A 48 -18.39 8.91 16.79
C CYS A 48 -17.76 10.28 17.03
N SER A 49 -16.70 10.33 17.85
CA SER A 49 -15.91 11.55 18.01
C SER A 49 -15.34 12.01 16.67
N ALA A 50 -15.32 13.33 16.46
CA ALA A 50 -14.63 13.97 15.33
C ALA A 50 -13.12 14.09 15.54
N ASP A 51 -12.62 13.74 16.73
CA ASP A 51 -11.20 13.65 17.01
C ASP A 51 -10.55 12.51 16.19
N THR A 52 -9.47 12.84 15.47
CA THR A 52 -8.73 11.90 14.63
C THR A 52 -7.82 10.97 15.42
N GLY A 53 -7.52 11.26 16.69
CA GLY A 53 -6.57 10.50 17.50
C GLY A 53 -6.93 9.02 17.62
N ALA A 54 -8.21 8.70 17.86
CA ALA A 54 -8.67 7.31 17.95
C ALA A 54 -8.51 6.56 16.61
N TYR A 55 -8.75 7.25 15.49
CA TYR A 55 -8.55 6.72 14.15
C TYR A 55 -7.05 6.51 13.85
N CYS A 56 -6.21 7.53 14.07
CA CYS A 56 -4.77 7.46 13.82
C CYS A 56 -4.11 6.33 14.64
N THR A 57 -4.48 6.18 15.91
CA THR A 57 -4.01 5.07 16.75
C THR A 57 -4.49 3.72 16.23
N ALA A 58 -5.75 3.61 15.80
CA ALA A 58 -6.25 2.35 15.24
C ALA A 58 -5.55 1.99 13.93
N ARG A 59 -5.30 2.96 13.05
CA ARG A 59 -4.57 2.81 11.80
C ARG A 59 -3.12 2.36 12.02
N GLY A 60 -2.41 3.01 12.96
CA GLY A 60 -1.03 2.65 13.31
C GLY A 60 -0.89 1.28 13.98
N ASN A 61 -1.98 0.70 14.47
CA ASN A 61 -2.02 -0.64 15.08
C ASN A 61 -2.48 -1.74 14.11
N LEU A 62 -2.68 -1.43 12.82
CA LEU A 62 -2.97 -2.46 11.83
C LEU A 62 -1.73 -3.35 11.65
N PRO A 63 -1.85 -4.69 11.79
CA PRO A 63 -0.72 -5.58 11.56
C PRO A 63 -0.31 -5.55 10.10
N GLU A 64 0.97 -5.28 9.84
CA GLU A 64 1.51 -5.19 8.48
C GLU A 64 1.23 -6.46 7.67
N GLU A 65 1.51 -7.63 8.24
CA GLU A 65 1.27 -8.93 7.59
C GLU A 65 -0.20 -9.12 7.17
N ALA A 66 -1.14 -8.65 7.99
CA ALA A 66 -2.57 -8.75 7.67
C ALA A 66 -2.95 -7.84 6.48
N ILE A 67 -2.26 -6.71 6.32
CA ILE A 67 -2.46 -5.82 5.17
C ILE A 67 -1.83 -6.43 3.90
N HIS A 68 -0.62 -6.99 3.99
CA HIS A 68 0.00 -7.72 2.88
C HIS A 68 -0.88 -8.86 2.39
N GLN A 69 -1.39 -9.68 3.31
CA GLN A 69 -2.32 -10.76 2.99
C GLN A 69 -3.59 -10.23 2.30
N LEU A 70 -4.22 -9.19 2.85
CA LEU A 70 -5.43 -8.61 2.28
C LEU A 70 -5.20 -8.09 0.86
N VAL A 71 -4.07 -7.42 0.60
CA VAL A 71 -3.72 -6.92 -0.74
C VAL A 71 -3.55 -8.06 -1.73
N ARG A 72 -2.84 -9.14 -1.35
CA ARG A 72 -2.65 -10.32 -2.20
C ARG A 72 -3.99 -10.99 -2.53
N GLU A 73 -4.80 -11.27 -1.51
CA GLU A 73 -6.09 -11.97 -1.68
C GLU A 73 -7.06 -11.15 -2.55
N THR A 74 -7.20 -9.85 -2.28
CA THR A 74 -8.08 -8.98 -3.07
C THR A 74 -7.58 -8.78 -4.50
N GLY A 75 -6.25 -8.75 -4.70
CA GLY A 75 -5.66 -8.70 -6.04
C GLY A 75 -5.89 -9.97 -6.86
N MET A 76 -5.76 -11.14 -6.23
CA MET A 76 -6.06 -12.43 -6.87
C MET A 76 -7.54 -12.53 -7.24
N GLU A 77 -8.44 -12.19 -6.31
CA GLU A 77 -9.89 -12.19 -6.58
C GLU A 77 -10.24 -11.23 -7.72
N ALA A 78 -9.59 -10.06 -7.80
CA ALA A 78 -9.78 -9.13 -8.91
C ALA A 78 -9.28 -9.67 -10.25
N ASP A 79 -8.16 -10.41 -10.30
CA ASP A 79 -7.67 -11.07 -11.53
C ASP A 79 -8.60 -12.21 -11.96
N ASP A 80 -9.08 -13.02 -11.01
CA ASP A 80 -10.00 -14.14 -11.28
C ASP A 80 -11.37 -13.68 -11.79
N LEU A 81 -11.84 -12.51 -11.36
CA LEU A 81 -13.10 -11.90 -11.81
C LEU A 81 -12.96 -11.09 -13.10
N ALA A 82 -11.75 -10.89 -13.62
CA ALA A 82 -11.53 -10.13 -14.85
C ALA A 82 -12.06 -10.89 -16.07
N ASP A 83 -12.71 -10.17 -16.98
CA ASP A 83 -13.23 -10.75 -18.22
C ASP A 83 -12.06 -11.20 -19.12
N GLU A 84 -12.14 -12.39 -19.71
CA GLU A 84 -11.14 -12.87 -20.66
C GLU A 84 -11.03 -11.95 -21.88
N ASP A 85 -12.10 -11.24 -22.24
CA ASP A 85 -12.10 -10.25 -23.32
C ASP A 85 -11.23 -9.01 -23.02
N TRP A 86 -10.84 -8.79 -21.75
CA TRP A 86 -9.92 -7.72 -21.37
C TRP A 86 -8.45 -8.08 -21.62
N LEU A 87 -8.16 -9.35 -21.94
CA LEU A 87 -6.81 -9.80 -22.27
C LEU A 87 -6.35 -9.17 -23.58
N TRP A 88 -5.21 -8.46 -23.53
CA TRP A 88 -4.61 -7.91 -24.73
C TRP A 88 -4.01 -9.04 -25.58
N GLN A 89 -4.63 -9.33 -26.72
CA GLN A 89 -4.22 -10.44 -27.60
C GLN A 89 -4.16 -11.79 -26.86
N GLY A 90 -5.08 -12.03 -25.91
CA GLY A 90 -5.10 -13.24 -25.09
C GLY A 90 -4.00 -13.28 -24.02
N ARG A 91 -3.38 -12.14 -23.69
CA ARG A 91 -2.31 -12.02 -22.70
C ARG A 91 -2.69 -11.06 -21.58
N ARG A 92 -2.29 -11.40 -20.36
CA ARG A 92 -2.36 -10.49 -19.21
C ARG A 92 -1.31 -9.39 -19.37
N VAL A 93 -1.72 -8.13 -19.27
CA VAL A 93 -0.81 -6.97 -19.26
C VAL A 93 -0.76 -6.43 -17.84
N ARG A 94 0.43 -6.39 -17.26
CA ARG A 94 0.66 -5.84 -15.92
C ARG A 94 1.32 -4.49 -16.05
N VAL A 95 0.75 -3.49 -15.39
CA VAL A 95 1.33 -2.14 -15.29
C VAL A 95 1.84 -1.98 -13.86
N THR A 96 3.11 -1.62 -13.73
CA THR A 96 3.74 -1.32 -12.45
C THR A 96 4.10 0.15 -12.40
N ASP A 97 3.85 0.78 -11.25
CA ASP A 97 4.28 2.14 -10.95
C ASP A 97 5.27 2.12 -9.79
N GLY A 98 6.26 3.01 -9.83
CA GLY A 98 7.35 3.12 -8.87
C GLY A 98 7.14 4.29 -7.92
N SER A 99 7.21 4.06 -6.61
CA SER A 99 7.24 5.14 -5.61
C SER A 99 8.64 5.29 -5.01
N THR A 100 9.01 6.53 -4.68
CA THR A 100 10.29 6.83 -4.01
C THR A 100 10.03 7.61 -2.73
N ILE A 101 10.82 7.33 -1.69
CA ILE A 101 10.73 8.02 -0.41
C ILE A 101 12.03 8.78 -0.18
N THR A 102 11.90 10.03 0.23
CA THR A 102 13.04 10.84 0.63
C THR A 102 13.45 10.51 2.06
N MET A 103 14.72 10.17 2.25
CA MET A 103 15.30 9.85 3.54
C MET A 103 16.00 11.06 4.14
N PRO A 104 16.12 11.15 5.49
CA PRO A 104 16.94 12.17 6.12
C PRO A 104 18.39 12.14 5.61
N ASP A 105 18.99 13.31 5.41
CA ASP A 105 20.39 13.44 5.00
C ASP A 105 21.32 13.09 6.17
N THR A 106 21.67 11.81 6.29
CA THR A 106 22.59 11.30 7.30
C THR A 106 23.69 10.47 6.64
N PRO A 107 24.91 10.40 7.21
CA PRO A 107 26.00 9.60 6.63
C PRO A 107 25.63 8.12 6.45
N ALA A 108 24.80 7.56 7.33
CA ALA A 108 24.32 6.18 7.21
C ALA A 108 23.41 6.02 5.99
N ASN A 109 22.41 6.89 5.84
CA ASN A 109 21.50 6.86 4.68
C ASN A 109 22.24 7.17 3.37
N GLN A 110 23.25 8.04 3.37
CA GLN A 110 24.06 8.35 2.17
C GLN A 110 24.97 7.19 1.76
N ALA A 111 25.38 6.34 2.70
CA ALA A 111 26.18 5.16 2.41
C ALA A 111 25.32 4.03 1.81
N GLU A 112 24.07 3.90 2.27
CA GLU A 112 23.13 2.87 1.80
C GLU A 112 22.37 3.31 0.53
N TYR A 113 21.97 4.58 0.46
CA TYR A 113 21.24 5.21 -0.65
C TYR A 113 22.06 6.38 -1.21
N PRO A 114 23.13 6.09 -1.97
CA PRO A 114 24.05 7.11 -2.45
C PRO A 114 23.38 8.10 -3.40
N GLN A 115 23.99 9.28 -3.49
CA GLN A 115 23.50 10.38 -4.32
C GLN A 115 23.34 9.96 -5.80
N GLN A 116 22.19 10.28 -6.38
CA GLN A 116 21.87 10.00 -7.77
C GLN A 116 22.81 10.76 -8.72
N GLU A 117 23.25 10.11 -9.80
CA GLU A 117 24.21 10.68 -10.77
C GLU A 117 23.73 11.96 -11.45
N ASN A 118 22.41 12.15 -11.53
CA ASN A 118 21.79 13.35 -12.10
C ASN A 118 21.76 14.56 -11.14
N GLN A 119 22.25 14.41 -9.91
CA GLN A 119 22.36 15.48 -8.92
C GLN A 119 23.81 15.98 -8.80
N LYS A 120 23.98 17.29 -8.56
CA LYS A 120 25.31 17.87 -8.31
C LYS A 120 25.84 17.39 -6.95
N PRO A 121 27.13 17.09 -6.79
CA PRO A 121 27.70 16.65 -5.51
C PRO A 121 27.23 17.49 -4.32
N GLY A 122 26.66 16.83 -3.31
CA GLY A 122 26.15 17.48 -2.09
C GLY A 122 24.78 18.17 -2.23
N CYS A 123 24.00 17.86 -3.27
CA CYS A 123 22.65 18.38 -3.48
C CYS A 123 21.61 17.25 -3.44
N GLY A 124 20.49 17.47 -2.75
CA GLY A 124 19.42 16.48 -2.63
C GLY A 124 19.50 15.70 -1.33
N PHE A 125 18.47 14.89 -1.08
CA PHE A 125 18.38 13.98 0.05
C PHE A 125 18.55 12.54 -0.48
N PRO A 126 19.04 11.60 0.35
CA PRO A 126 19.06 10.20 -0.02
C PRO A 126 17.64 9.73 -0.40
N ILE A 127 17.55 8.87 -1.42
CA ILE A 127 16.27 8.39 -1.94
C ILE A 127 16.24 6.87 -1.74
N ALA A 128 15.30 6.41 -0.93
CA ALA A 128 14.94 5.00 -0.89
C ALA A 128 13.95 4.70 -2.03
N LEU A 129 14.22 3.65 -2.79
CA LEU A 129 13.29 3.11 -3.78
C LEU A 129 12.48 1.99 -3.09
N GLY A 130 11.27 1.71 -3.55
CA GLY A 130 10.59 0.48 -3.14
C GLY A 130 11.11 -0.68 -3.97
N ASP A 131 11.54 -1.77 -3.33
CA ASP A 131 11.77 -3.04 -4.02
C ASP A 131 10.42 -3.52 -4.59
N MET A 132 10.33 -3.57 -5.91
CA MET A 132 9.11 -3.93 -6.64
C MET A 132 9.12 -5.37 -7.15
N ASN A 133 10.19 -6.12 -6.94
CA ASN A 133 10.36 -7.46 -7.47
C ASN A 133 10.72 -8.50 -6.38
N ASP A 134 10.77 -8.09 -5.10
CA ASP A 134 11.10 -8.91 -3.94
C ASP A 134 12.48 -9.60 -4.07
N ASP A 135 13.44 -8.96 -4.74
CA ASP A 135 14.82 -9.47 -4.88
C ASP A 135 15.76 -9.01 -3.75
N ASP A 136 15.22 -8.34 -2.74
CA ASP A 136 15.91 -7.74 -1.59
C ASP A 136 16.95 -6.67 -2.00
N ALA A 137 16.96 -6.25 -3.27
CA ALA A 137 17.76 -5.14 -3.76
C ALA A 137 16.86 -3.96 -4.11
N VAL A 138 17.26 -2.78 -3.65
CA VAL A 138 16.53 -1.53 -3.88
C VAL A 138 17.36 -0.65 -4.80
N ASN A 139 17.11 -0.72 -6.12
CA ASN A 139 17.91 0.00 -7.09
C ASN A 139 17.13 0.40 -8.36
N GLY A 140 17.71 1.26 -9.20
CA GLY A 140 17.07 1.69 -10.45
C GLY A 140 16.85 0.56 -11.48
N LEU A 141 17.29 -0.66 -11.18
CA LEU A 141 17.02 -1.85 -11.98
C LEU A 141 15.76 -2.57 -11.52
N ASP A 142 15.11 -2.31 -10.38
CA ASP A 142 13.99 -3.13 -9.88
C ASP A 142 12.84 -3.31 -10.90
N VAL A 143 12.74 -2.38 -11.86
CA VAL A 143 11.82 -2.43 -13.00
C VAL A 143 12.24 -3.44 -14.09
N ASN A 144 13.54 -3.60 -14.36
CA ASN A 144 14.08 -4.40 -15.46
C ASN A 144 14.01 -5.94 -15.24
N PRO A 145 14.43 -6.52 -14.10
CA PRO A 145 14.22 -7.93 -13.77
C PRO A 145 12.74 -8.26 -13.64
N PHE A 146 11.92 -7.35 -13.11
CA PHE A 146 10.46 -7.53 -13.08
C PHE A 146 9.88 -7.62 -14.50
N ILE A 147 10.21 -6.67 -15.38
CA ILE A 147 9.80 -6.71 -16.78
C ILE A 147 10.33 -7.97 -17.47
N ALA A 148 11.57 -8.38 -17.21
CA ALA A 148 12.14 -9.60 -17.76
C ALA A 148 11.40 -10.86 -17.26
N SER A 149 11.02 -10.93 -15.98
CA SER A 149 10.24 -12.01 -15.37
C SER A 149 8.82 -12.07 -15.97
N VAL A 150 8.16 -10.93 -16.12
CA VAL A 150 6.82 -10.81 -16.74
C VAL A 150 6.85 -11.18 -18.22
N ILE A 151 7.87 -10.74 -18.98
CA ILE A 151 8.01 -11.05 -20.41
C ILE A 151 8.42 -12.51 -20.64
N SER A 152 9.22 -13.10 -19.74
CA SER A 152 9.69 -14.48 -19.86
C SER A 152 8.71 -15.53 -19.33
N GLY A 153 7.57 -15.13 -18.75
CA GLY A 153 6.59 -16.05 -18.17
C GLY A 153 6.98 -16.62 -16.81
N GLY A 154 7.96 -16.01 -16.12
CA GLY A 154 8.57 -16.51 -14.88
C GLY A 154 7.62 -16.62 -13.67
N LEU A 155 6.43 -16.02 -13.72
CA LEU A 155 5.43 -16.16 -12.66
C LEU A 155 4.76 -17.53 -12.58
N GLU A 156 4.88 -18.40 -13.59
CA GLU A 156 4.46 -19.79 -13.44
C GLU A 156 5.35 -20.55 -12.44
N HIS A 157 6.62 -20.14 -12.27
CA HIS A 157 7.55 -20.79 -11.35
C HIS A 157 7.42 -20.33 -9.89
N MET A 158 7.02 -19.08 -9.63
CA MET A 158 6.88 -18.55 -8.27
C MET A 158 5.64 -19.07 -7.54
N VAL A 159 4.59 -19.46 -8.27
CA VAL A 159 3.39 -20.09 -7.67
C VAL A 159 3.67 -21.54 -7.26
N GLN A 160 4.60 -22.23 -7.94
CA GLN A 160 4.92 -23.63 -7.65
C GLN A 160 5.76 -23.80 -6.37
N GLU A 161 6.61 -22.82 -6.03
CA GLU A 161 7.53 -22.91 -4.88
C GLU A 161 6.87 -22.59 -3.52
N GLN A 162 5.69 -21.97 -3.50
CA GLN A 162 4.93 -21.75 -2.25
C GLN A 162 4.00 -22.92 -1.87
N LEU A 163 3.96 -24.00 -2.66
CA LEU A 163 3.12 -25.18 -2.42
C LEU A 163 3.91 -26.49 -2.15
N THR A 164 5.21 -26.41 -1.83
CA THR A 164 6.00 -27.57 -1.38
C THR A 164 6.57 -27.33 0.01
#